data_AF-A0A963SL04-F1
#
_entry.id   AF-A0A963SL04-F1
#
_cell.length_a   1.000
_cell.length_b   1.000
_cell.length_c   1.000
_cell.angle_alpha   90.00
_cell.angle_beta   90.00
_cell.angle_gamma   90.00
#
_symmetry.space_group_name_H-M   'P 1'
#
loop_
_entity.id
_entity.type
_entity.pdbx_description
1 polymer ?
#
loop_
_entity_poly.entity_id
_entity_poly.type
_entity_poly.pdbx_seq_one_letter_code
_entity_poly.pdbx_strand_id
1 'polypeptide(L)'
;ERARPELMTAKRKKRVAAGSGTEVQDVNKLLKMHQEMGRAMKQIKKMGGLKGLGALFGKGGMGAAMPGLGGGAGGMGGGGMGGLPGLGGGAIPPELQDLMNKKK
;
A
#
# COMPACT_ATOMS: atom_id res chain seq x y z
N GLU A 1 24.03 11.96 1.22
CA GLU A 1 22.61 12.04 1.64
C GLU A 1 21.72 11.07 0.88
N ARG A 2 21.86 10.94 -0.45
CA ARG A 2 21.07 9.98 -1.24
C ARG A 2 21.36 8.51 -0.91
N ALA A 3 22.65 8.12 -0.80
CA ALA A 3 23.04 6.74 -0.49
C ALA A 3 22.72 6.29 0.95
N ARG A 4 22.55 7.26 1.86
CA ARG A 4 22.34 7.03 3.30
C ARG A 4 21.32 8.04 3.84
N PRO A 5 20.02 7.82 3.60
CA PRO A 5 18.95 8.74 4.01
C PRO A 5 18.81 8.86 5.52
N GLU A 6 19.31 7.90 6.30
CA GLU A 6 19.30 7.92 7.77
C GLU A 6 20.13 9.06 8.38
N LEU A 7 21.09 9.61 7.63
CA LEU A 7 21.90 10.76 8.06
C LEU A 7 21.19 12.11 7.84
N MET A 8 19.90 12.10 7.46
CA MET A 8 19.08 13.31 7.29
C MET A 8 18.74 13.98 8.63
N THR A 9 19.63 14.83 9.11
CA THR A 9 19.40 15.72 10.26
C THR A 9 18.54 16.93 9.90
N ALA A 10 17.98 17.62 10.90
CA ALA A 10 17.13 18.80 10.70
C ALA A 10 17.79 19.91 9.87
N LYS A 11 19.08 20.20 10.11
CA LYS A 11 19.84 21.20 9.32
C LYS A 11 19.96 20.80 7.85
N ARG A 12 20.21 19.51 7.58
CA ARG A 12 20.29 19.00 6.21
C ARG A 12 18.92 19.04 5.53
N LYS A 13 17.82 18.70 6.24
CA LYS A 13 16.45 18.73 5.68
C LYS A 13 16.08 20.15 5.25
N LYS A 14 16.41 21.15 6.08
CA LYS A 14 16.25 22.57 5.73
C LYS A 14 17.05 22.96 4.48
N ARG A 15 18.29 22.49 4.34
CA ARG A 15 19.11 22.76 3.14
C ARG A 15 18.50 22.13 1.89
N VAL A 16 18.05 20.88 1.98
CA VAL A 16 17.41 20.19 0.84
C VAL A 16 16.15 20.93 0.44
N ALA A 17 15.24 21.21 1.40
CA ALA A 17 14.02 21.98 1.19
C ALA A 17 14.28 23.34 0.51
N ALA A 18 15.21 24.13 1.04
CA ALA A 18 15.59 25.42 0.46
C ALA A 18 16.19 25.30 -0.94
N GLY A 19 16.99 24.26 -1.19
CA GLY A 19 17.62 24.01 -2.49
C GLY A 19 16.67 23.41 -3.55
N SER A 20 15.60 22.72 -3.14
CA SER A 20 14.60 22.12 -4.04
C SER A 20 13.32 22.95 -4.18
N GLY A 21 13.18 24.06 -3.45
CA GLY A 21 11.96 24.88 -3.46
C GLY A 21 10.75 24.18 -2.84
N THR A 22 10.99 23.20 -1.96
CA THR A 22 9.94 22.42 -1.29
C THR A 22 9.94 22.68 0.21
N GLU A 23 8.87 22.30 0.91
CA GLU A 23 8.84 22.43 2.36
C GLU A 23 9.60 21.32 3.09
N VAL A 24 10.02 21.59 4.32
CA VAL A 24 10.66 20.60 5.20
C VAL A 24 9.72 19.42 5.51
N GLN A 25 8.41 19.67 5.52
CA GLN A 25 7.41 18.64 5.74
C GLN A 25 7.39 17.61 4.61
N ASP A 26 7.46 18.06 3.36
CA ASP A 26 7.44 17.18 2.20
C ASP A 26 8.70 16.34 2.10
N VAL A 27 9.86 16.92 2.44
CA VAL A 27 11.12 16.17 2.59
C VAL A 27 10.95 15.06 3.64
N ASN A 28 10.21 15.30 4.73
CA ASN A 28 9.98 14.31 5.77
C ASN A 28 9.04 13.18 5.31
N LYS A 29 7.99 13.51 4.55
CA LYS A 29 7.07 12.52 3.94
C LYS A 29 7.83 11.60 2.99
N LEU A 30 8.65 12.17 2.11
CA LEU A 30 9.50 11.42 1.17
C LEU A 30 10.46 10.47 1.88
N LEU A 31 11.09 10.92 2.97
CA LEU A 31 11.99 10.07 3.75
C LEU A 31 11.26 8.90 4.41
N LYS A 32 10.04 9.10 4.89
CA LYS A 32 9.20 8.01 5.44
C LYS A 32 8.87 6.98 4.36
N MET A 33 8.39 7.43 3.20
CA MET A 33 8.11 6.55 2.06
C MET A 33 9.33 5.72 1.65
N HIS A 34 10.51 6.34 1.59
CA HIS A 34 11.74 5.64 1.28
C HIS A 34 12.08 4.58 2.35
N GLN A 35 11.90 4.90 3.63
CA GLN A 35 12.13 3.93 4.71
C GLN A 35 11.14 2.76 4.67
N GLU A 36 9.87 3.03 4.38
CA GLU A 36 8.83 2.01 4.21
C GLU A 36 9.12 1.10 3.02
N MET A 37 9.51 1.66 1.87
CA MET A 37 9.95 0.85 0.73
C MET A 37 11.18 0.01 1.07
N GLY A 38 12.14 0.56 1.81
CA GLY A 38 13.31 -0.20 2.28
C GLY A 38 12.94 -1.35 3.23
N ARG A 39 11.95 -1.15 4.10
CA ARG A 39 11.42 -2.19 5.00
C ARG A 39 10.66 -3.27 4.22
N ALA A 40 9.79 -2.85 3.29
CA ALA A 40 9.06 -3.75 2.41
C ALA A 40 10.02 -4.58 1.54
N MET A 41 11.02 -3.96 0.92
CA MET A 41 12.04 -4.68 0.15
C MET A 41 12.83 -5.67 1.01
N LYS A 42 13.15 -5.32 2.27
CA LYS A 42 13.78 -6.26 3.21
C LYS A 42 12.86 -7.42 3.57
N GLN A 43 11.57 -7.18 3.76
CA GLN A 43 10.57 -8.24 4.02
C GLN A 43 10.41 -9.15 2.80
N ILE A 44 10.31 -8.60 1.59
CA ILE A 44 10.27 -9.37 0.34
C ILE A 44 11.54 -10.21 0.19
N LYS A 45 12.72 -9.62 0.45
CA LYS A 45 14.00 -10.35 0.43
C LYS A 45 14.00 -11.51 1.43
N LYS A 46 13.43 -11.33 2.63
CA LYS A 46 13.28 -12.39 3.65
C LYS A 46 12.28 -13.48 3.21
N MET A 47 11.22 -13.11 2.48
CA MET A 47 10.24 -14.04 1.91
C MET A 47 10.71 -14.76 0.63
N GLY A 48 12.00 -14.68 0.28
CA GLY A 48 12.57 -15.37 -0.88
C GLY A 48 12.83 -14.49 -2.10
N GLY A 49 12.74 -13.16 -1.97
CA GLY A 49 13.15 -12.21 -3.00
C GLY A 49 12.40 -12.38 -4.32
N LEU A 50 13.11 -12.28 -5.46
CA LEU A 50 12.53 -12.52 -6.79
C LEU A 50 11.95 -13.94 -6.94
N LYS A 51 12.43 -14.92 -6.19
CA LYS A 51 11.90 -16.29 -6.22
C LYS A 51 10.58 -16.41 -5.45
N GLY A 52 10.45 -15.71 -4.33
CA GLY A 52 9.19 -15.59 -3.58
C GLY A 52 8.14 -14.79 -4.36
N LEU A 53 8.55 -13.67 -4.97
CA LEU A 53 7.70 -12.89 -5.85
C LEU A 53 7.36 -13.64 -7.15
N GLY A 54 8.30 -14.39 -7.70
CA GLY A 54 8.11 -15.25 -8.87
C GLY A 54 7.25 -16.47 -8.57
N ALA A 55 7.18 -16.98 -7.35
CA ALA A 55 6.22 -18.00 -6.95
C ALA A 55 4.81 -17.42 -6.72
N LEU A 56 4.74 -16.17 -6.25
CA LEU A 56 3.49 -15.43 -6.11
C LEU A 56 2.93 -14.96 -7.47
N PHE A 57 3.79 -14.62 -8.43
CA PHE A 57 3.35 -14.06 -9.72
C PHE A 57 3.47 -15.06 -10.89
N GLY A 58 4.39 -16.01 -10.80
CA GLY A 58 4.61 -17.05 -11.80
C GLY A 58 4.09 -18.40 -11.32
N LYS A 59 3.11 -18.94 -12.07
CA LYS A 59 2.66 -20.34 -11.98
C LYS A 59 2.00 -20.74 -10.65
N GLY A 60 1.40 -19.80 -9.92
CA GLY A 60 0.63 -20.14 -8.71
C GLY A 60 -0.14 -18.99 -8.05
N GLY A 61 0.48 -17.86 -7.75
CA GLY A 61 -0.12 -16.91 -6.78
C GLY A 61 -1.05 -15.80 -7.33
N MET A 62 -1.29 -15.72 -8.64
CA MET A 62 -2.35 -14.84 -9.19
C MET A 62 -3.38 -15.59 -10.04
N GLY A 63 -3.05 -16.82 -10.48
CA GLY A 63 -3.99 -17.76 -11.09
C GLY A 63 -4.74 -18.63 -10.07
N ALA A 64 -4.22 -18.81 -8.85
CA ALA A 64 -4.94 -19.49 -7.75
C ALA A 64 -5.64 -18.54 -6.77
N ALA A 65 -5.37 -17.23 -6.87
CA ALA A 65 -5.99 -16.20 -6.03
C ALA A 65 -7.30 -15.64 -6.60
N MET A 66 -7.70 -16.05 -7.81
CA MET A 66 -9.07 -15.88 -8.30
C MET A 66 -9.71 -17.24 -8.60
N PRO A 67 -10.23 -17.95 -7.58
CA PRO A 67 -11.21 -18.98 -7.81
C PRO A 67 -12.52 -18.29 -8.22
N GLY A 68 -12.68 -18.01 -9.53
CA GLY A 68 -13.96 -17.44 -10.00
C GLY A 68 -13.99 -16.80 -11.37
N LEU A 69 -12.87 -16.68 -12.10
CA LEU A 69 -12.86 -15.97 -13.39
C LEU A 69 -12.29 -16.80 -14.54
N GLY A 70 -12.53 -18.11 -14.48
CA GLY A 70 -12.09 -19.04 -15.52
C GLY A 70 -12.93 -20.31 -15.54
N GLY A 71 -14.03 -20.27 -16.30
CA GLY A 71 -14.62 -21.47 -16.90
C GLY A 71 -15.96 -21.93 -16.32
N GLY A 72 -16.94 -22.06 -17.21
CA GLY A 72 -17.91 -23.15 -17.15
C GLY A 72 -19.23 -22.85 -16.46
N ALA A 73 -20.29 -22.92 -17.24
CA ALA A 73 -21.68 -22.94 -16.80
C ALA A 73 -21.94 -24.01 -15.72
N GLY A 74 -22.77 -23.67 -14.73
CA GLY A 74 -23.28 -24.62 -13.74
C GLY A 74 -24.16 -23.90 -12.73
N GLY A 75 -25.44 -24.24 -12.71
CA GLY A 75 -26.51 -23.46 -12.08
C GLY A 75 -26.29 -23.12 -10.60
N MET A 76 -26.75 -21.92 -10.24
CA MET A 76 -27.25 -21.66 -8.89
C MET A 76 -28.41 -20.68 -9.01
N GLY A 77 -29.58 -21.24 -9.28
CA GLY A 77 -30.84 -20.57 -9.03
C GLY A 77 -31.10 -20.48 -7.54
N GLY A 78 -31.83 -19.44 -7.14
CA GLY A 78 -32.60 -19.43 -5.91
C GLY A 78 -31.97 -18.70 -4.74
N GLY A 79 -32.55 -17.53 -4.43
CA GLY A 79 -32.73 -17.12 -3.04
C GLY A 79 -31.76 -16.08 -2.53
N GLY A 80 -32.26 -14.84 -2.42
CA GLY A 80 -32.06 -14.01 -1.24
C GLY A 80 -30.68 -13.36 -1.03
N MET A 81 -30.70 -12.03 -1.02
CA MET A 81 -29.83 -11.19 -0.19
C MET A 81 -28.36 -11.08 -0.59
N GLY A 82 -27.99 -9.91 -1.10
CA GLY A 82 -26.59 -9.51 -1.28
C GLY A 82 -26.50 -8.15 -1.94
N GLY A 83 -26.74 -7.09 -1.15
CA GLY A 83 -26.65 -5.71 -1.60
C GLY A 83 -25.28 -5.38 -2.21
N LEU A 84 -25.30 -4.48 -3.18
CA LEU A 84 -24.22 -3.71 -3.80
C LEU A 84 -22.77 -4.23 -3.57
N PRO A 85 -22.07 -4.65 -4.64
CA PRO A 85 -20.63 -4.88 -4.59
C PRO A 85 -19.93 -3.53 -4.41
N GLY A 86 -19.51 -3.24 -3.19
CA GLY A 86 -18.71 -2.04 -2.90
C GLY A 86 -19.03 -1.29 -1.61
N LEU A 87 -19.89 -1.81 -0.72
CA LEU A 87 -20.27 -1.04 0.48
C LEU A 87 -20.45 -1.85 1.77
N GLY A 88 -19.64 -2.88 2.01
CA GLY A 88 -19.73 -3.65 3.24
C GLY A 88 -18.42 -4.28 3.67
N GLY A 89 -17.79 -3.70 4.71
CA GLY A 89 -16.85 -4.44 5.56
C GLY A 89 -15.45 -3.84 5.70
N GLY A 90 -15.30 -2.91 6.65
CA GLY A 90 -14.04 -2.70 7.37
C GLY A 90 -13.11 -1.61 6.82
N ALA A 91 -12.77 -0.66 7.70
CA ALA A 91 -11.84 0.47 7.53
C ALA A 91 -12.35 1.64 6.66
N ILE A 92 -13.22 2.46 7.27
CA ILE A 92 -13.30 3.89 6.93
C ILE A 92 -11.87 4.46 7.10
N PRO A 93 -11.29 5.13 6.09
CA PRO A 93 -9.98 5.75 6.23
C PRO A 93 -10.01 6.80 7.37
N PRO A 94 -8.96 6.91 8.20
CA PRO A 94 -8.96 7.74 9.41
C PRO A 94 -9.28 9.21 9.13
N GLU A 95 -8.92 9.71 7.96
CA GLU A 95 -9.22 11.07 7.46
C GLU A 95 -10.74 11.33 7.32
N LEU A 96 -11.54 10.31 7.04
CA LEU A 96 -12.99 10.42 6.89
C LEU A 96 -13.71 10.31 8.23
N GLN A 97 -13.09 9.66 9.23
CA GLN A 97 -13.62 9.56 10.59
C GLN A 97 -13.67 10.94 11.28
N ASP A 98 -12.62 11.75 11.10
CA ASP A 98 -12.53 13.10 11.66
C ASP A 98 -13.49 14.09 10.99
N LEU A 99 -13.83 13.85 9.73
CA LEU A 99 -14.83 14.63 9.00
C LEU A 99 -16.26 14.34 9.47
N MET A 100 -16.52 13.10 9.90
CA MET A 100 -17.84 12.65 10.35
C MET A 100 -18.13 13.03 11.81
N ASN A 101 -17.10 13.10 12.66
CA ASN A 101 -17.25 13.46 14.08
C ASN A 101 -17.31 14.98 14.32
N LYS A 102 -17.16 15.81 13.30
CA LYS A 102 -17.28 17.27 13.40
C LYS A 102 -18.66 17.74 12.93
N LYS A 103 -19.71 17.37 13.67
CA LYS A 103 -20.97 18.09 13.63
C LYS A 103 -20.89 19.33 14.52
N LYS A 104 -21.36 20.42 13.94
CA LYS A 104 -21.76 21.72 14.51
C LYS A 104 -22.07 21.71 16.00
#